data_AF-A0A7S0DWY2-F1
#
_entry.id   AF-A0A7S0DWY2-F1
#
_cell.length_a   1.000
_cell.length_b   1.000
_cell.length_c   1.000
_cell.angle_alpha   90.00
_cell.angle_beta   90.00
_cell.angle_gamma   90.00
#
_symmetry.space_group_name_H-M   'P 1'
#
loop_
_entity.id
_entity.type
_entity.pdbx_description
1 polymer ?
#
loop_
_entity_poly.entity_id
_entity_poly.type
_entity_poly.pdbx_seq_one_letter_code
_entity_poly.pdbx_strand_id
1 'polypeptide(L)'
;LKSELQALPLEPDHNYSVGRKLDSDLVLKSRSVSGEHSVIEVDVTGKRAVLRDLNSLNGCFVNNVRIKGQREALVHGDNVRFGFDTRIWTVDCGSEKTRQRKDPSGGWEFGCGGAAVSDAPAQPPVRGPPQLPSGGMPLP
;
A
#
# COMPACT_ATOMS: atom_id res chain seq x y z
N LEU A 1 2.82 4.96 -22.49
CA LEU A 1 3.65 5.44 -21.37
C LEU A 1 4.23 4.20 -20.70
N LYS A 2 5.54 3.98 -20.79
CA LYS A 2 6.21 2.84 -20.14
C LYS A 2 6.32 3.20 -18.66
N SER A 3 5.55 2.55 -17.80
CA SER A 3 5.79 2.58 -16.36
C SER A 3 7.10 1.84 -16.12
N GLU A 4 8.06 2.49 -15.46
CA GLU A 4 9.34 1.87 -15.13
C GLU A 4 9.19 1.20 -13.76
N LEU A 5 9.40 -0.12 -13.71
CA LEU A 5 9.42 -0.89 -12.46
C LEU A 5 10.81 -0.80 -11.86
N GLN A 6 10.90 -0.38 -10.60
CA GLN A 6 12.16 -0.24 -9.88
C GLN A 6 12.04 -0.92 -8.52
N ALA A 7 13.09 -1.62 -8.06
CA ALA A 7 13.09 -2.21 -6.72
C ALA A 7 13.42 -1.15 -5.67
N LEU A 8 12.74 -1.19 -4.52
CA LEU A 8 13.14 -0.40 -3.34
C LEU A 8 14.34 -1.09 -2.69
N PRO A 9 15.48 -0.40 -2.53
CA PRO A 9 16.63 -0.94 -1.84
C PRO A 9 16.34 -0.93 -0.33
N LEU A 10 15.60 -1.90 0.19
CA LEU A 10 15.24 -1.96 1.60
C LEU A 10 16.28 -2.75 2.38
N GLU A 11 17.29 -2.06 2.93
CA GLU A 11 18.24 -2.67 3.86
C GLU A 11 17.64 -2.79 5.27
N PRO A 12 18.00 -3.85 6.02
CA PRO A 12 17.56 -4.02 7.40
C PRO A 12 18.06 -2.89 8.30
N ASP A 13 17.25 -2.51 9.30
CA ASP A 13 17.57 -1.44 10.27
C ASP A 13 17.86 -0.07 9.63
N HIS A 14 17.31 0.19 8.44
CA HIS A 14 17.49 1.45 7.73
C HIS A 14 16.16 2.12 7.41
N ASN A 15 16.10 3.44 7.60
CA ASN A 15 14.93 4.25 7.27
C ASN A 15 15.19 5.04 5.99
N TYR A 16 14.33 4.87 4.99
CA TYR A 16 14.44 5.55 3.71
C TYR A 16 13.48 6.72 3.63
N SER A 17 14.01 7.91 3.40
CA SER A 17 13.23 9.11 3.12
C SER A 17 12.94 9.22 1.62
N VAL A 18 11.69 9.49 1.28
CA VAL A 18 11.23 9.63 -0.11
C VAL A 18 10.70 11.04 -0.32
N GLY A 19 11.16 11.69 -1.38
CA GLY A 19 10.79 13.07 -1.63
C GLY A 19 11.42 13.65 -2.87
N ARG A 20 11.13 14.93 -3.10
CA ARG A 20 11.74 15.72 -4.19
C ARG A 20 12.99 16.47 -3.73
N LYS A 21 13.22 16.57 -2.42
CA LYS A 21 14.44 17.20 -1.87
C LYS A 21 15.66 16.35 -2.22
N LEU A 22 16.81 17.02 -2.37
CA LEU A 22 18.08 16.33 -2.64
C LEU A 22 18.60 15.55 -1.42
N ASP A 23 18.13 15.91 -0.22
CA ASP A 23 18.47 15.25 1.04
C ASP A 23 17.68 13.96 1.28
N SER A 24 16.79 13.58 0.36
CA SER A 24 16.03 12.32 0.46
C SER A 24 16.82 11.16 -0.12
N ASP A 25 16.72 9.97 0.49
CA ASP A 25 17.35 8.75 -0.03
C ASP A 25 16.80 8.37 -1.41
N LEU A 26 15.49 8.56 -1.58
CA LEU A 26 14.77 8.36 -2.83
C LEU A 26 14.30 9.70 -3.39
N VAL A 27 15.16 10.31 -4.20
CA VAL A 27 14.88 11.58 -4.88
C VAL A 27 14.05 11.36 -6.14
N LEU A 28 12.78 11.75 -6.09
CA LEU A 28 11.85 11.73 -7.22
C LEU A 28 11.78 13.11 -7.88
N LYS A 29 11.96 13.15 -9.21
CA LYS A 29 11.93 14.41 -10.00
C LYS A 29 10.51 14.90 -10.32
N SER A 30 9.47 14.15 -9.94
CA SER A 30 8.09 14.49 -10.26
C SER A 30 7.56 15.65 -9.42
N ARG A 31 6.88 16.60 -10.08
CA ARG A 31 6.19 17.72 -9.41
C ARG A 31 5.01 17.28 -8.53
N SER A 32 4.52 16.06 -8.73
CA SER A 32 3.45 15.48 -7.90
C SER A 32 3.95 14.95 -6.55
N VAL A 33 5.27 14.88 -6.36
CA VAL A 33 5.90 14.41 -5.13
C VAL A 33 6.30 15.63 -4.27
N SER A 34 6.04 15.53 -2.97
CA SER A 34 6.36 16.58 -1.99
C SER A 34 7.86 16.59 -1.72
N GLY A 35 8.39 17.71 -1.19
CA GLY A 35 9.79 17.78 -0.76
C GLY A 35 10.13 16.68 0.23
N GLU A 36 9.32 16.55 1.28
CA GLU A 36 9.24 15.40 2.18
C GLU A 36 7.88 14.75 1.94
N HIS A 37 7.88 13.57 1.31
CA HIS A 37 6.64 12.93 0.87
C HIS A 37 6.27 11.77 1.80
N SER A 38 7.20 10.87 2.04
CA SER A 38 6.99 9.71 2.89
C SER A 38 8.32 9.20 3.43
N VAL A 39 8.24 8.38 4.47
CA VAL A 39 9.37 7.65 5.03
C VAL A 39 9.03 6.18 5.03
N ILE A 40 9.99 5.33 4.71
CA ILE A 40 9.87 3.88 4.80
C ILE A 40 10.76 3.44 5.96
N GLU A 41 10.14 2.88 6.99
CA GLU A 41 10.82 2.35 8.16
C GLU A 41 10.97 0.83 7.97
N VAL A 42 12.21 0.33 7.91
CA VAL A 42 12.48 -1.10 7.78
C VAL A 42 12.84 -1.68 9.14
N ASP A 43 12.27 -2.83 9.47
CA ASP A 43 12.57 -3.54 10.71
C ASP A 43 14.03 -4.04 10.73
N VAL A 44 14.58 -4.26 11.92
CA VAL A 44 15.95 -4.77 12.14
C VAL A 44 16.17 -6.11 11.42
N THR A 45 15.11 -6.90 11.23
CA THR A 45 15.19 -8.18 10.52
C THR A 45 15.17 -8.05 8.99
N GLY A 46 14.86 -6.87 8.44
CA GLY A 46 14.70 -6.65 6.99
C GLY A 46 13.48 -7.36 6.37
N LYS A 47 12.64 -7.99 7.19
CA LYS A 47 11.48 -8.78 6.75
C LYS A 47 10.17 -7.99 6.70
N ARG A 48 10.13 -6.89 7.43
CA ARG A 48 8.96 -6.02 7.54
C ARG A 48 9.41 -4.61 7.22
N ALA A 49 8.63 -3.92 6.41
CA ALA A 49 8.79 -2.50 6.17
C ALA A 49 7.44 -1.81 6.38
N VAL A 50 7.47 -0.55 6.80
CA VAL A 50 6.28 0.26 7.01
C VAL A 50 6.48 1.58 6.26
N LEU A 51 5.58 1.87 5.34
CA LEU A 51 5.55 3.15 4.65
C LEU A 51 4.68 4.12 5.44
N ARG A 52 5.23 5.27 5.77
CA ARG A 52 4.54 6.36 6.46
C ARG A 52 4.48 7.59 5.54
N ASP A 53 3.28 7.99 5.16
CA ASP A 53 3.06 9.22 4.38
C ASP A 53 3.12 10.44 5.31
N LEU A 54 3.96 11.42 4.97
CA LEU A 54 4.13 12.66 5.74
C LEU A 54 3.08 13.71 5.34
N ASN A 55 1.82 13.28 5.24
CA ASN A 55 0.69 14.07 4.77
C ASN A 55 0.99 14.76 3.42
N SER A 56 1.49 13.98 2.48
CA SER A 56 1.86 14.51 1.18
C SER A 56 0.65 15.02 0.40
N LEU A 57 0.87 15.94 -0.54
CA LEU A 57 -0.23 16.59 -1.26
C LEU A 57 -1.12 15.57 -1.98
N ASN A 58 -0.49 14.69 -2.74
CA ASN A 58 -1.14 13.66 -3.55
C ASN A 58 -1.29 12.32 -2.83
N GLY A 59 -0.53 12.06 -1.77
CA GLY A 59 -0.52 10.77 -1.08
C GLY A 59 0.37 9.73 -1.76
N CYS A 60 0.62 8.65 -1.03
CA CYS A 60 1.23 7.43 -1.55
C CYS A 60 0.17 6.41 -1.95
N PHE A 61 0.51 5.52 -2.88
CA PHE A 61 -0.31 4.40 -3.32
C PHE A 61 0.43 3.10 -3.11
N VAL A 62 -0.14 2.16 -2.36
CA VAL A 62 0.39 0.80 -2.15
C VAL A 62 -0.61 -0.19 -2.73
N ASN A 63 -0.19 -1.02 -3.67
CA ASN A 63 -1.03 -1.96 -4.40
C ASN A 63 -2.35 -1.31 -4.91
N ASN A 64 -2.22 -0.09 -5.48
CA ASN A 64 -3.32 0.75 -5.97
C ASN A 64 -4.23 1.38 -4.88
N VAL A 65 -3.95 1.16 -3.60
CA VAL A 65 -4.66 1.76 -2.46
C VAL A 65 -3.95 3.02 -2.00
N ARG A 66 -4.69 4.13 -1.84
CA ARG A 66 -4.13 5.42 -1.40
C ARG A 66 -4.07 5.51 0.13
N ILE A 67 -2.91 5.84 0.69
CA ILE A 67 -2.63 5.82 2.15
C ILE A 67 -2.19 7.18 2.71
N LYS A 68 -2.81 8.26 2.25
CA LYS A 68 -2.43 9.65 2.60
C LYS A 68 -2.50 9.91 4.11
N GLY A 69 -1.41 10.44 4.68
CA GLY A 69 -1.29 10.78 6.10
C GLY A 69 -1.33 9.58 7.05
N GLN A 70 -1.22 8.36 6.51
CA GLN A 70 -1.30 7.12 7.27
C GLN A 70 0.00 6.32 7.12
N ARG A 71 0.10 5.25 7.92
CA ARG A 71 1.15 4.26 7.80
C ARG A 71 0.57 2.95 7.28
N GLU A 72 1.27 2.29 6.38
CA GLU A 72 0.88 1.03 5.75
C GLU A 72 2.04 0.04 5.85
N ALA A 73 1.74 -1.22 6.18
CA ALA A 73 2.75 -2.27 6.21
C ALA A 73 3.04 -2.72 4.77
N LEU A 74 4.31 -2.77 4.41
CA LEU A 74 4.79 -3.22 3.12
C LEU A 74 5.27 -4.67 3.21
N VAL A 75 4.89 -5.47 2.20
CA VAL A 75 5.28 -6.87 2.04
C VAL A 75 6.07 -7.05 0.75
N HIS A 76 6.95 -8.06 0.72
CA HIS A 76 7.73 -8.40 -0.46
C HIS A 76 6.82 -8.62 -1.67
N GLY A 77 7.10 -7.91 -2.76
CA GLY A 77 6.31 -7.92 -3.99
C GLY A 77 5.22 -6.85 -4.07
N ASP A 78 5.00 -6.06 -3.01
CA ASP A 78 4.07 -4.95 -3.06
C ASP A 78 4.56 -3.85 -4.01
N ASN A 79 3.60 -3.24 -4.71
CA ASN A 79 3.87 -2.14 -5.63
C ASN A 79 3.50 -0.80 -4.99
N VAL A 80 4.50 0.03 -4.77
CA VAL A 80 4.39 1.36 -4.19
C VAL A 80 4.53 2.41 -5.30
N ARG A 81 3.69 3.44 -5.26
CA ARG A 81 3.78 4.60 -6.15
C ARG A 81 3.60 5.87 -5.34
N PHE A 82 4.47 6.84 -5.57
CA PHE A 82 4.46 8.12 -4.87
C PHE A 82 3.79 9.19 -5.74
N GLY A 83 2.72 9.79 -5.24
CA GLY A 83 1.92 10.74 -6.01
C GLY A 83 1.48 10.20 -7.38
N PHE A 84 1.73 10.98 -8.42
CA PHE A 84 1.45 10.64 -9.82
C PHE A 84 2.74 10.43 -10.62
N ASP A 85 3.81 9.98 -9.95
CA ASP A 85 5.03 9.57 -10.64
C ASP A 85 4.74 8.36 -11.56
N THR A 86 5.45 8.28 -12.69
CA THR A 86 5.31 7.18 -13.64
C THR A 86 6.03 5.91 -13.19
N ARG A 87 6.93 6.01 -12.21
CA ARG A 87 7.68 4.90 -11.66
C ARG A 87 6.84 4.17 -10.63
N ILE A 88 6.93 2.84 -10.70
CA ILE A 88 6.33 1.94 -9.73
C ILE A 88 7.48 1.23 -9.02
N TRP A 89 7.42 1.25 -7.70
CA TRP A 89 8.45 0.75 -6.82
C TRP A 89 8.02 -0.58 -6.23
N THR A 90 8.70 -1.67 -6.57
CA THR A 90 8.42 -2.98 -5.98
C THR A 90 9.21 -3.15 -4.69
N VAL A 91 8.53 -3.54 -3.63
CA VAL A 91 9.11 -3.78 -2.32
C VAL A 91 9.90 -5.08 -2.36
N ASP A 92 11.21 -4.99 -2.12
CA ASP A 92 12.07 -6.15 -1.93
C ASP A 92 12.53 -6.22 -0.47
N CYS A 93 11.59 -6.49 0.44
CA CYS A 93 11.93 -6.89 1.80
C CYS A 93 12.13 -8.41 1.83
N GLY A 94 12.96 -8.93 2.74
CA GLY A 94 13.27 -10.35 2.80
C GLY A 94 11.99 -11.17 2.96
N SER A 95 11.55 -11.84 1.87
CA SER A 95 10.31 -12.62 1.92
C SER A 95 10.44 -13.65 3.03
N GLU A 96 9.61 -13.51 4.07
CA GLU A 96 9.31 -14.63 4.92
C GLU A 96 8.52 -15.56 4.02
N LYS A 97 9.22 -16.51 3.36
CA LYS A 97 8.57 -17.64 2.71
C LYS A 97 7.70 -18.23 3.81
N THR A 98 6.41 -17.89 3.83
CA THR A 98 5.41 -18.69 4.50
C THR A 98 5.59 -20.03 3.83
N ARG A 99 6.34 -20.90 4.51
CA ARG A 99 6.41 -22.31 4.25
C ARG A 99 4.95 -22.72 4.34
N GLN A 100 4.25 -22.71 3.21
CA GLN A 100 3.08 -23.55 3.03
C GLN A 100 3.64 -24.96 3.25
N ARG A 101 3.62 -25.41 4.51
CA ARG A 101 3.55 -26.83 4.79
C ARG A 101 2.20 -27.22 4.19
N LYS A 102 2.22 -27.62 2.92
CA LYS A 102 1.22 -28.54 2.41
C LYS A 102 1.48 -29.81 3.19
N ASP A 103 0.68 -30.05 4.22
CA ASP A 103 0.62 -31.34 4.90
C ASP A 103 0.48 -32.45 3.85
N PRO A 104 1.39 -33.43 3.79
CA PRO A 104 1.20 -34.61 2.96
C PRO A 104 0.42 -35.65 3.76
N SER A 105 -0.88 -35.45 3.97
CA SER A 105 -1.74 -36.50 4.54
C SER A 105 -3.19 -36.39 4.10
N GLY A 106 -3.61 -37.37 3.28
CA GLY A 106 -5.00 -37.69 2.98
C GLY A 106 -5.55 -36.89 1.79
N GLY A 107 -6.10 -37.47 0.74
CA GLY A 107 -6.58 -38.82 0.47
C GLY A 107 -7.34 -38.71 -0.85
N TRP A 108 -7.27 -39.72 -1.71
CA TRP A 108 -8.01 -39.72 -2.97
C TRP A 108 -9.43 -40.20 -2.65
N GLU A 109 -10.43 -39.33 -2.77
CA GLU A 109 -11.83 -39.75 -2.86
C GLU A 109 -12.48 -39.12 -4.08
N PHE A 110 -12.88 -40.00 -5.01
CA PHE A 110 -13.81 -39.72 -6.08
C PHE A 110 -15.20 -39.55 -5.47
N GLY A 111 -15.89 -38.45 -5.77
CA GLY A 111 -17.26 -38.25 -5.32
C GLY A 111 -17.93 -37.09 -6.02
N CYS A 112 -18.71 -37.42 -7.04
CA CYS A 112 -19.64 -36.53 -7.73
C CYS A 112 -20.68 -35.92 -6.77
N GLY A 113 -21.03 -34.64 -6.99
CA GLY A 113 -22.30 -34.09 -6.48
C GLY A 113 -22.25 -32.64 -6.03
N GLY A 114 -22.85 -31.76 -6.85
CA GLY A 114 -23.83 -30.82 -6.31
C GLY A 114 -23.40 -29.38 -6.02
N ALA A 115 -24.19 -28.48 -6.63
CA ALA A 115 -24.56 -27.14 -6.18
C ALA A 115 -23.54 -26.00 -6.33
N ALA A 116 -23.86 -25.15 -7.31
CA ALA A 116 -23.38 -23.79 -7.46
C ALA A 116 -23.65 -22.96 -6.20
N VAL A 117 -22.63 -22.23 -5.74
CA VAL A 117 -22.82 -20.92 -5.11
C VAL A 117 -21.72 -19.98 -5.63
N SER A 118 -22.16 -18.88 -6.22
CA SER A 118 -21.31 -17.82 -6.73
C SER A 118 -21.04 -16.86 -5.57
N ASP A 119 -19.89 -17.01 -4.90
CA ASP A 119 -19.46 -16.05 -3.89
C ASP A 119 -18.69 -14.92 -4.59
N ALA A 120 -19.40 -13.83 -4.87
CA ALA A 120 -18.84 -12.59 -5.38
C ALA A 120 -18.10 -11.84 -4.25
N PRO A 121 -16.99 -11.14 -4.55
CA PRO A 121 -16.21 -10.47 -3.52
C PRO A 121 -16.97 -9.29 -2.89
N ALA A 122 -17.00 -9.29 -1.56
CA ALA A 122 -17.54 -8.23 -0.72
C ALA A 122 -16.89 -6.87 -1.03
N GLN A 123 -17.69 -5.90 -1.48
CA GLN A 123 -17.28 -4.50 -1.55
C GLN A 123 -17.42 -3.84 -0.17
N PRO A 124 -16.50 -2.96 0.25
CA PRO A 124 -16.64 -2.22 1.50
C PRO A 124 -17.79 -1.20 1.44
N PRO A 125 -18.45 -0.88 2.57
CA PRO A 125 -19.60 0.01 2.59
C PRO A 125 -19.19 1.45 2.23
N VAL A 126 -19.82 2.00 1.19
CA VAL A 126 -19.75 3.42 0.84
C VAL A 126 -20.40 4.25 1.95
N ARG A 127 -19.61 5.01 2.70
CA ARG A 127 -20.13 6.01 3.63
C ARG A 127 -20.76 7.13 2.81
N GLY A 128 -22.07 7.34 2.98
CA GLY A 128 -22.80 8.43 2.35
C GLY A 128 -22.27 9.81 2.76
N PRO A 129 -22.60 10.86 1.99
CA PRO A 129 -22.15 12.21 2.27
C PRO A 129 -22.70 12.71 3.62
N PRO A 130 -21.94 13.56 4.36
CA PRO A 130 -22.40 14.14 5.61
C PRO A 130 -23.59 15.08 5.37
N GLN A 131 -24.68 14.85 6.08
CA GLN A 131 -25.86 15.72 6.09
C GLN A 131 -25.52 17.01 6.85
N LEU A 132 -25.71 18.17 6.22
CA LEU A 132 -25.61 19.49 6.86
C LEU A 132 -26.87 19.74 7.72
N PRO A 133 -26.75 20.30 8.94
CA PRO A 133 -27.90 20.68 9.74
C PRO A 133 -28.55 21.94 9.16
N SER A 134 -29.82 21.81 8.75
CA SER A 134 -30.70 22.91 8.37
C SER A 134 -31.10 23.70 9.62
N GLY A 135 -30.31 24.71 9.97
CA GLY A 135 -30.64 25.69 10.99
C GLY A 135 -31.68 26.69 10.49
N GLY A 136 -32.93 26.53 10.92
CA GLY A 136 -33.96 27.55 10.80
C GLY A 136 -33.76 28.65 11.83
N MET A 137 -33.65 29.90 11.39
CA MET A 137 -33.83 31.08 12.25
C MET A 137 -35.32 31.44 12.29
N PRO A 138 -35.93 31.68 13.47
CA PRO A 138 -37.18 32.40 13.55
C PRO A 138 -36.92 33.92 13.48
N LEU A 139 -37.75 34.61 12.69
CA LEU A 139 -37.84 36.06 12.62
C LEU A 139 -38.53 36.61 13.87
N PRO A 140 -38.11 37.77 14.41
CA PRO A 140 -38.99 38.67 15.15
C PRO A 140 -39.78 39.60 14.23
#